data_AF-A0A6P6PBU0-F1
#
_entry.id   AF-A0A6P6PBU0-F1
#
_cell.length_a   1.000
_cell.length_b   1.000
_cell.length_c   1.000
_cell.angle_alpha   90.00
_cell.angle_beta   90.00
_cell.angle_gamma   90.00
#
_symmetry.space_group_name_H-M   'P 1'
#
loop_
_entity.id
_entity.type
_entity.pdbx_description
1 polymer ?
#
loop_
_entity_poly.entity_id
_entity_poly.type
_entity_poly.pdbx_seq_one_letter_code
_entity_poly.pdbx_strand_id
1 'polypeptide(L)'
;MDLKEGCGSEASRETESGGMGSLGGPTSWQSFAHRSTLHGLRFIFPYSSSSSHRSTSRRLLWSAALLASLVLLVLESTERLAYFLSYPHVTSVDAVVSGSLVFPAVTVCNLNAYRFTRLTQNDLYHAGELLALLDVHLQIPEPHLAEPHVLAFLTEKSNFTNYRPKPFSMREFTERVGHDLKEMMLYCRFQGQECSHQDFKTLFQRVVKKMMILILADGVVLDAELWSEELY
;
A
#
# COMPACT_ATOMS: atom_id res chain seq x y z
N MET A 1 27.98 -21.26 60.39
CA MET A 1 27.80 -21.88 61.72
C MET A 1 26.39 -21.53 62.17
N ASP A 2 25.46 -22.40 61.82
CA ASP A 2 24.18 -22.50 62.50
C ASP A 2 24.41 -22.75 63.99
N LEU A 3 23.59 -22.14 64.84
CA LEU A 3 22.94 -22.82 65.97
C LEU A 3 21.81 -21.92 66.52
N LYS A 4 20.61 -22.46 66.31
CA LYS A 4 19.34 -22.23 67.00
C LYS A 4 19.49 -22.32 68.52
N GLU A 5 18.64 -21.59 69.26
CA GLU A 5 17.95 -21.87 70.54
C GLU A 5 17.59 -20.49 71.15
N GLY A 6 16.46 -20.19 71.77
CA GLY A 6 15.31 -20.91 72.28
C GLY A 6 14.42 -19.87 72.98
N CYS A 7 13.11 -20.08 72.98
CA CYS A 7 12.12 -19.23 73.64
C CYS A 7 11.84 -19.74 75.07
N GLY A 8 11.65 -18.83 76.03
CA GLY A 8 11.14 -19.07 77.39
C GLY A 8 11.37 -17.83 78.27
N SER A 9 10.41 -16.92 78.39
CA SER A 9 9.28 -16.89 79.35
C SER A 9 9.68 -16.52 80.77
N GLU A 10 9.43 -15.26 81.16
CA GLU A 10 8.92 -14.92 82.49
C GLU A 10 7.77 -13.91 82.36
N ALA A 11 6.67 -14.25 83.00
CA ALA A 11 5.39 -13.57 82.99
C ALA A 11 5.33 -12.50 84.08
N SER A 12 4.48 -11.47 83.91
CA SER A 12 3.42 -11.19 84.88
C SER A 12 2.44 -10.10 84.46
N ARG A 13 1.17 -10.45 84.66
CA ARG A 13 -0.03 -9.63 84.90
C ARG A 13 -0.84 -9.11 83.70
N GLU A 14 -1.72 -10.02 83.30
CA GLU A 14 -3.14 -9.86 82.96
C GLU A 14 -3.76 -8.48 83.18
N THR A 15 -4.46 -7.97 82.17
CA THR A 15 -5.88 -7.68 82.35
C THR A 15 -6.63 -8.07 81.09
N GLU A 16 -7.48 -9.05 81.27
CA GLU A 16 -8.45 -9.61 80.35
C GLU A 16 -9.46 -8.55 79.91
N SER A 17 -9.76 -8.50 78.60
CA SER A 17 -11.14 -8.33 78.15
C SER A 17 -11.23 -8.80 76.71
N GLY A 18 -11.85 -9.98 76.55
CA GLY A 18 -12.22 -10.53 75.26
C GLY A 18 -13.21 -9.63 74.54
N GLY A 19 -13.00 -9.49 73.24
CA GLY A 19 -13.90 -8.84 72.31
C GLY A 19 -13.89 -9.59 70.99
N MET A 20 -14.75 -10.60 70.93
CA MET A 20 -15.15 -11.39 69.77
C MET A 20 -15.25 -10.55 68.49
N GLY A 21 -14.91 -11.15 67.35
CA GLY A 21 -14.97 -10.53 66.04
C GLY A 21 -16.29 -9.80 65.76
N SER A 22 -16.16 -8.57 65.25
CA SER A 22 -17.24 -7.84 64.59
C SER A 22 -16.78 -7.48 63.19
N LEU A 23 -17.13 -8.35 62.25
CA LEU A 23 -17.36 -7.99 60.86
C LEU A 23 -18.55 -7.02 60.85
N GLY A 24 -18.30 -5.71 60.77
CA GLY A 24 -19.37 -4.72 60.56
C GLY A 24 -19.29 -3.47 61.43
N GLY A 25 -18.23 -2.68 61.29
CA GLY A 25 -18.30 -1.23 61.59
C GLY A 25 -18.36 -0.46 60.27
N PRO A 26 -19.09 0.66 60.17
CA PRO A 26 -19.10 1.45 58.94
C PRO A 26 -17.65 1.89 58.66
N THR A 27 -17.04 1.36 57.61
CA THR A 27 -15.69 1.77 57.21
C THR A 27 -15.74 3.25 56.88
N SER A 28 -15.20 4.08 57.76
CA SER A 28 -15.21 5.53 57.56
C SER A 28 -14.43 5.86 56.29
N TRP A 29 -14.93 6.80 55.47
CA TRP A 29 -14.28 7.21 54.21
C TRP A 29 -12.82 7.64 54.41
N GLN A 30 -12.49 8.15 55.60
CA GLN A 30 -11.16 8.47 56.05
C GLN A 30 -10.26 7.23 56.12
N SER A 31 -10.75 6.13 56.69
CA SER A 31 -10.00 4.86 56.79
C SER A 31 -9.69 4.28 55.42
N PHE A 32 -10.62 4.39 54.46
CA PHE A 32 -10.42 3.96 53.07
C PHE A 32 -9.43 4.87 52.34
N ALA A 33 -9.63 6.19 52.39
CA ALA A 33 -8.78 7.17 51.71
C ALA A 33 -7.31 7.10 52.13
N HIS A 34 -7.05 6.76 53.40
CA HIS A 34 -5.70 6.59 53.92
C HIS A 34 -5.04 5.25 53.60
N ARG A 35 -5.83 4.22 53.25
CA ARG A 35 -5.33 2.90 52.79
C ARG A 35 -5.26 2.78 51.27
N SER A 36 -5.82 3.74 50.54
CA SER A 36 -5.78 3.79 49.08
C SER A 36 -4.39 4.16 48.56
N THR A 37 -4.04 3.63 47.38
CA THR A 37 -2.85 4.03 46.62
C THR A 37 -3.09 5.28 45.77
N LEU A 38 -4.33 5.80 45.71
CA LEU A 38 -4.65 7.02 44.96
C LEU A 38 -4.02 8.24 45.64
N HIS A 39 -2.99 8.78 45.01
CA HIS A 39 -2.34 10.00 45.46
C HIS A 39 -3.34 11.16 45.53
N GLY A 40 -3.30 11.95 46.60
CA GLY A 40 -4.21 13.08 46.80
C GLY A 40 -5.46 12.77 47.63
N LEU A 41 -5.97 11.53 47.59
CA LEU A 41 -7.24 11.16 48.22
C LEU A 41 -7.25 11.33 49.75
N ARG A 42 -6.13 10.99 50.41
CA ARG A 42 -5.93 11.19 51.86
C ARG A 42 -6.00 12.66 52.31
N PHE A 43 -5.71 13.62 51.43
CA PHE A 43 -5.74 15.05 51.77
C PHE A 43 -7.16 15.64 51.68
N ILE A 44 -8.06 14.96 50.97
CA ILE A 44 -9.48 15.30 50.88
C ILE A 44 -10.23 14.81 52.14
N PHE A 45 -9.87 13.64 52.66
CA PHE A 45 -10.47 13.04 53.86
C PHE A 45 -9.48 12.90 55.04
N PRO A 46 -8.97 14.00 55.63
CA PRO A 46 -8.05 13.94 56.75
C PRO A 46 -8.74 13.47 58.03
N TYR A 47 -8.02 12.71 58.88
CA TYR A 47 -8.52 12.19 60.16
C TYR A 47 -8.96 13.24 61.19
N SER A 48 -8.47 14.49 61.13
CA SER A 48 -8.74 15.52 62.15
C SER A 48 -9.59 16.67 61.59
N SER A 49 -10.72 16.93 62.25
CA SER A 49 -11.63 18.05 62.04
C SER A 49 -11.34 19.17 63.05
N SER A 50 -10.32 19.99 62.79
CA SER A 50 -10.02 21.18 63.60
C SER A 50 -10.02 22.46 62.74
N SER A 51 -10.78 23.46 63.18
CA SER A 51 -11.10 24.75 62.56
C SER A 51 -11.88 24.67 61.21
N SER A 52 -13.18 25.00 61.28
CA SER A 52 -14.19 24.83 60.22
C SER A 52 -13.86 25.49 58.87
N HIS A 53 -13.21 26.67 58.87
CA HIS A 53 -13.01 27.45 57.65
C HIS A 53 -11.71 27.10 56.88
N ARG A 54 -10.59 26.92 57.59
CA ARG A 54 -9.26 26.65 56.99
C ARG A 54 -9.09 25.19 56.51
N SER A 55 -9.80 24.26 57.15
CA SER A 55 -9.81 22.86 56.74
C SER A 55 -10.64 22.63 55.47
N THR A 56 -11.71 23.40 55.26
CA THR A 56 -12.59 23.31 54.09
C THR A 56 -11.92 23.81 52.81
N SER A 57 -11.24 24.97 52.83
CA SER A 57 -10.54 25.50 51.65
C SER A 57 -9.41 24.58 51.18
N ARG A 58 -8.64 24.01 52.12
CA ARG A 58 -7.58 23.04 51.80
C ARG A 58 -8.15 21.77 51.17
N ARG A 59 -9.28 21.25 51.68
CA ARG A 59 -9.96 20.10 51.09
C ARG A 59 -10.46 20.39 49.68
N LEU A 60 -11.08 21.56 49.48
CA LEU A 60 -11.53 22.00 48.15
C LEU A 60 -10.35 22.12 47.16
N LEU A 61 -9.22 22.67 47.60
CA LEU A 61 -8.02 22.77 46.76
C LEU A 61 -7.48 21.38 46.36
N TRP A 62 -7.38 20.44 47.32
CA TRP A 62 -6.94 19.07 47.02
C TRP A 62 -7.93 18.30 46.16
N SER A 63 -9.23 18.49 46.38
CA SER A 63 -10.28 17.92 45.52
C SER A 63 -10.20 18.49 44.10
N ALA A 64 -10.01 19.80 43.95
CA ALA A 64 -9.86 20.44 42.65
C ALA A 64 -8.58 19.96 41.94
N ALA A 65 -7.46 19.84 42.66
CA ALA A 65 -6.21 19.34 42.10
C ALA A 65 -6.34 17.86 41.66
N LEU A 66 -6.96 17.01 42.48
CA LEU A 66 -7.21 15.61 42.12
C LEU A 66 -8.14 15.50 40.91
N LEU A 67 -9.22 16.28 40.89
CA LEU A 67 -10.16 16.31 39.77
C LEU A 67 -9.49 16.81 38.48
N ALA A 68 -8.69 17.87 38.56
CA ALA A 68 -7.93 18.39 37.43
C ALA A 68 -6.95 17.33 36.91
N SER A 69 -6.23 16.62 37.79
CA SER A 69 -5.33 15.54 37.38
C SER A 69 -6.06 14.37 36.72
N LEU A 70 -7.27 14.02 37.19
CA LEU A 70 -8.10 12.97 36.59
C LEU A 70 -8.61 13.38 35.21
N VAL A 71 -9.07 14.62 35.06
CA VAL A 71 -9.54 15.14 33.77
C VAL A 71 -8.40 15.15 32.75
N LEU A 72 -7.22 15.67 33.12
CA LEU A 72 -6.04 15.66 32.25
C LEU A 72 -5.65 14.22 31.86
N LEU A 73 -5.65 13.29 32.82
CA LEU A 73 -5.35 11.89 32.55
C LEU A 73 -6.33 11.29 31.54
N VAL A 74 -7.64 11.51 31.69
CA VAL A 74 -8.65 10.99 30.75
C VAL A 74 -8.47 11.61 29.37
N LEU A 75 -8.32 12.94 29.27
CA LEU A 75 -8.16 13.62 27.99
C LEU A 75 -6.92 13.12 27.23
N GLU A 76 -5.75 13.14 27.86
CA GLU A 76 -4.49 12.65 27.26
C GLU A 76 -4.59 11.17 26.88
N SER A 77 -5.18 10.33 27.75
CA SER A 77 -5.35 8.90 27.46
C SER A 77 -6.28 8.67 26.26
N THR A 78 -7.37 9.43 26.15
CA THR A 78 -8.29 9.33 25.01
C THR A 78 -7.65 9.81 23.72
N GLU A 79 -6.87 10.89 23.75
CA GLU A 79 -6.13 11.38 22.59
C GLU A 79 -5.11 10.35 22.12
N ARG A 80 -4.32 9.77 23.04
CA ARG A 80 -3.33 8.75 22.70
C ARG A 80 -3.98 7.45 22.21
N LEU A 81 -5.10 7.05 22.79
CA LEU A 81 -5.86 5.89 22.33
C LEU A 81 -6.45 6.14 20.93
N ALA A 82 -7.01 7.32 20.68
CA ALA A 82 -7.51 7.70 19.36
C ALA A 82 -6.38 7.74 18.32
N TYR A 83 -5.22 8.29 18.67
CA TYR A 83 -4.04 8.30 17.81
C TYR A 83 -3.54 6.87 17.54
N PHE A 84 -3.46 6.01 18.55
CA PHE A 84 -3.10 4.60 18.39
C PHE A 84 -4.08 3.88 17.44
N LEU A 85 -5.38 4.10 17.62
CA LEU A 85 -6.44 3.52 16.79
C LEU A 85 -6.56 4.17 15.40
N SER A 86 -5.89 5.29 15.14
CA SER A 86 -5.75 5.85 13.80
C SER A 86 -4.68 5.14 12.95
N TYR A 87 -3.97 4.16 13.53
CA TYR A 87 -2.91 3.36 12.89
C TYR A 87 -1.89 4.20 12.11
N PRO A 88 -1.27 5.23 12.73
CA PRO A 88 -0.26 6.03 12.08
C PRO A 88 0.99 5.19 11.86
N HIS A 89 1.59 5.33 10.68
CA HIS A 89 2.83 4.67 10.32
C HIS A 89 3.85 5.72 9.89
N VAL A 90 5.12 5.48 10.22
CA VAL A 90 6.25 6.28 9.76
C VAL A 90 7.11 5.38 8.89
N THR A 91 7.41 5.84 7.68
CA THR A 91 8.31 5.15 6.77
C THR A 91 9.72 5.72 6.94
N SER A 92 10.70 4.84 7.11
CA SER A 92 12.12 5.18 7.04
C SER A 92 12.68 4.61 5.74
N VAL A 93 13.42 5.43 4.98
CA VAL A 93 13.94 5.08 3.67
C VAL A 93 15.45 5.13 3.73
N ASP A 94 16.08 3.98 3.49
CA ASP A 94 17.53 3.83 3.43
C ASP A 94 17.96 3.35 2.04
N ALA A 95 19.09 3.86 1.55
CA ALA A 95 19.72 3.40 0.32
C ALA A 95 20.95 2.55 0.66
N VAL A 96 20.87 1.25 0.40
CA VAL A 96 21.96 0.30 0.65
C VAL A 96 22.59 -0.09 -0.69
N VAL A 97 23.91 0.02 -0.80
CA VAL A 97 24.65 -0.42 -1.98
C VAL A 97 24.86 -1.92 -1.91
N SER A 98 24.39 -2.65 -2.93
CA SER A 98 24.63 -4.10 -3.08
C SER A 98 25.58 -4.37 -4.24
N GLY A 99 26.48 -5.34 -4.08
CA GLY A 99 27.41 -5.76 -5.14
C GLY A 99 26.75 -6.65 -6.22
N SER A 100 25.53 -7.11 -5.98
CA SER A 100 24.74 -7.87 -6.94
C SER A 100 23.26 -7.53 -6.78
N LEU A 101 22.60 -7.16 -7.88
CA LEU A 101 21.17 -6.93 -7.93
C LEU A 101 20.57 -7.77 -9.06
N VAL A 102 19.33 -8.23 -8.87
CA VAL A 102 18.56 -8.84 -9.95
C VAL A 102 18.15 -7.73 -10.89
N PHE A 103 18.51 -7.84 -12.16
CA PHE A 103 18.06 -6.88 -13.14
C PHE A 103 16.54 -7.00 -13.37
N PRO A 104 15.79 -5.87 -13.45
CA PRO A 104 14.35 -5.89 -13.66
C PRO A 104 13.94 -6.43 -15.03
N ALA A 105 12.68 -6.83 -15.16
CA ALA A 105 12.10 -7.04 -16.48
C ALA A 105 11.98 -5.70 -17.22
N VAL A 106 12.59 -5.59 -18.40
CA VAL A 106 12.48 -4.42 -19.28
C VAL A 106 11.43 -4.70 -20.32
N THR A 107 10.40 -3.85 -20.45
CA THR A 107 9.36 -3.99 -21.47
C THR A 107 9.54 -2.95 -22.57
N VAL A 108 9.68 -3.41 -23.81
CA VAL A 108 9.82 -2.58 -25.00
C VAL A 108 8.64 -2.82 -25.92
N CYS A 109 8.03 -1.74 -26.39
CA CYS A 109 6.99 -1.82 -27.39
C CYS A 109 7.09 -0.66 -28.37
N ASN A 110 6.92 -0.95 -29.66
CA ASN A 110 6.76 0.07 -30.68
C ASN A 110 5.50 0.89 -30.37
N LEU A 111 5.58 2.22 -30.54
CA LEU A 111 4.42 3.10 -30.42
C LEU A 111 3.43 2.88 -31.56
N ASN A 112 3.92 2.45 -32.72
CA ASN A 112 3.07 1.96 -33.76
C ASN A 112 2.51 0.59 -33.36
N ALA A 113 1.18 0.48 -33.33
CA ALA A 113 0.49 -0.72 -32.87
C ALA A 113 0.48 -1.82 -33.93
N TYR A 114 0.66 -1.48 -35.21
CA TYR A 114 0.54 -2.40 -36.32
C TYR A 114 1.45 -2.01 -37.48
N ARG A 115 2.03 -3.01 -38.14
CA ARG A 115 2.70 -2.86 -39.43
C ARG A 115 1.64 -2.61 -40.49
N PHE A 116 1.64 -1.41 -41.06
CA PHE A 116 0.62 -0.98 -42.02
C PHE A 116 0.55 -1.92 -43.22
N THR A 117 1.69 -2.39 -43.69
CA THR A 117 1.85 -3.34 -44.80
C THR A 117 1.25 -4.73 -44.55
N ARG A 118 1.00 -5.11 -43.29
CA ARG A 118 0.41 -6.42 -42.91
C ARG A 118 -1.11 -6.39 -42.79
N LEU A 119 -1.73 -5.21 -42.92
CA LEU A 119 -3.19 -5.08 -42.88
C LEU A 119 -3.83 -5.69 -44.13
N THR A 120 -4.88 -6.48 -43.90
CA THR A 120 -5.68 -7.08 -44.97
C THR A 120 -7.02 -6.39 -45.11
N GLN A 121 -7.71 -6.64 -46.23
CA GLN A 121 -9.08 -6.19 -46.43
C GLN A 121 -10.04 -6.71 -45.34
N ASN A 122 -9.84 -7.94 -44.84
CA ASN A 122 -10.66 -8.47 -43.75
C ASN A 122 -10.42 -7.72 -42.45
N ASP A 123 -9.18 -7.30 -42.20
CA ASP A 123 -8.82 -6.55 -40.99
C ASP A 123 -9.46 -5.16 -41.02
N LEU A 124 -9.39 -4.45 -42.16
CA LEU A 124 -10.05 -3.15 -42.31
C LEU A 124 -11.58 -3.27 -42.20
N TYR A 125 -12.18 -4.37 -42.70
CA TYR A 125 -13.61 -4.59 -42.57
C TYR A 125 -14.07 -4.73 -41.11
N HIS A 126 -13.32 -5.45 -40.27
CA HIS A 126 -13.71 -5.73 -38.88
C HIS A 126 -13.16 -4.74 -37.86
N ALA A 127 -11.98 -4.19 -38.09
CA ALA A 127 -11.25 -3.34 -37.16
C ALA A 127 -10.88 -1.96 -37.72
N GLY A 128 -11.23 -1.63 -38.98
CA GLY A 128 -10.87 -0.35 -39.60
C GLY A 128 -11.30 0.88 -38.80
N GLU A 129 -12.53 0.84 -38.24
CA GLU A 129 -13.03 1.87 -37.33
C GLU A 129 -12.23 1.93 -36.02
N LEU A 130 -11.94 0.77 -35.41
CA LEU A 130 -11.13 0.67 -34.19
C LEU A 130 -9.71 1.23 -34.38
N LEU A 131 -9.14 1.06 -35.58
CA LEU A 131 -7.83 1.58 -35.95
C LEU A 131 -7.85 3.06 -36.38
N ALA A 132 -9.04 3.68 -36.44
CA ALA A 132 -9.27 5.01 -36.98
C ALA A 132 -8.80 5.18 -38.45
N LEU A 133 -8.76 4.09 -39.21
CA LEU A 133 -8.43 4.09 -40.65
C LEU A 133 -9.68 4.23 -41.52
N LEU A 134 -10.84 3.82 -40.99
CA LEU A 134 -12.14 3.96 -41.63
C LEU A 134 -13.14 4.56 -40.64
N ASP A 135 -14.20 5.18 -41.15
CA ASP A 135 -15.34 5.65 -40.37
C ASP A 135 -16.41 4.56 -40.18
N VAL A 136 -17.52 4.91 -39.52
CA VAL A 136 -18.69 4.02 -39.32
C VAL A 136 -19.35 3.56 -40.63
N HIS A 137 -19.07 4.22 -41.74
CA HIS A 137 -19.56 3.88 -43.09
C HIS A 137 -18.51 3.13 -43.93
N LEU A 138 -17.42 2.68 -43.29
CA LEU A 138 -16.31 1.97 -43.93
C LEU A 138 -15.61 2.80 -45.02
N GLN A 139 -15.59 4.12 -44.86
CA GLN A 139 -14.91 5.07 -45.76
C GLN A 139 -13.67 5.65 -45.11
N ILE A 140 -12.70 6.07 -45.93
CA ILE A 140 -11.46 6.70 -45.45
C ILE A 140 -11.79 8.14 -44.98
N PRO A 141 -11.55 8.48 -43.71
CA PRO A 141 -11.74 9.85 -43.23
C PRO A 141 -10.68 10.77 -43.85
N GLU A 142 -11.10 11.99 -44.22
CA GLU A 142 -10.21 13.07 -44.66
C GLU A 142 -9.09 12.66 -45.64
N PRO A 143 -9.41 12.05 -46.80
CA PRO A 143 -8.43 11.43 -47.70
C PRO A 143 -7.39 12.41 -48.26
N HIS A 144 -7.65 13.71 -48.19
CA HIS A 144 -6.75 14.77 -48.62
C HIS A 144 -5.55 14.99 -47.68
N LEU A 145 -5.60 14.47 -46.45
CA LEU A 145 -4.50 14.54 -45.48
C LEU A 145 -3.57 13.34 -45.56
N ALA A 146 -3.98 12.27 -46.25
CA ALA A 146 -3.18 11.07 -46.41
C ALA A 146 -2.18 11.23 -47.54
N GLU A 147 -0.97 10.69 -47.35
CA GLU A 147 0.02 10.62 -48.42
C GLU A 147 -0.49 9.74 -49.57
N PRO A 148 -0.15 10.03 -50.85
CA PRO A 148 -0.72 9.31 -51.99
C PRO A 148 -0.55 7.79 -51.94
N HIS A 149 0.58 7.31 -51.41
CA HIS A 149 0.86 5.88 -51.33
C HIS A 149 0.00 5.18 -50.25
N VAL A 150 -0.18 5.83 -49.09
CA VAL A 150 -1.07 5.37 -48.01
C VAL A 150 -2.52 5.35 -48.50
N LEU A 151 -2.94 6.43 -49.17
CA LEU A 151 -4.29 6.54 -49.72
C LEU A 151 -4.58 5.47 -50.77
N ALA A 152 -3.61 5.18 -51.65
CA ALA A 152 -3.74 4.12 -52.64
C ALA A 152 -3.90 2.74 -51.98
N PHE A 153 -3.08 2.43 -50.97
CA PHE A 153 -3.20 1.19 -50.19
C PHE A 153 -4.57 1.07 -49.51
N LEU A 154 -5.00 2.12 -48.81
CA LEU A 154 -6.29 2.12 -48.13
C LEU A 154 -7.43 1.95 -49.12
N THR A 155 -7.42 2.67 -50.24
CA THR A 155 -8.47 2.60 -51.28
C THR A 155 -8.57 1.20 -51.88
N GLU A 156 -7.44 0.54 -52.11
CA GLU A 156 -7.41 -0.85 -52.59
C GLU A 156 -8.00 -1.81 -51.54
N LYS A 157 -7.55 -1.71 -50.29
CA LYS A 157 -7.95 -2.64 -49.22
C LYS A 157 -9.32 -2.35 -48.62
N SER A 158 -9.86 -1.15 -48.79
CA SER A 158 -11.19 -0.74 -48.32
C SER A 158 -12.29 -0.87 -49.39
N ASN A 159 -11.99 -1.45 -50.56
CA ASN A 159 -13.02 -1.70 -51.58
C ASN A 159 -13.86 -2.94 -51.23
N PHE A 160 -14.88 -2.75 -50.41
CA PHE A 160 -15.77 -3.85 -49.96
C PHE A 160 -16.86 -4.24 -50.96
N THR A 161 -16.79 -3.79 -52.22
CA THR A 161 -17.76 -4.15 -53.26
C THR A 161 -17.71 -5.65 -53.52
N ASN A 162 -18.83 -6.36 -53.31
CA ASN A 162 -18.92 -7.82 -53.40
C ASN A 162 -17.99 -8.58 -52.44
N TYR A 163 -17.54 -7.95 -51.35
CA TYR A 163 -16.69 -8.60 -50.36
C TYR A 163 -17.48 -9.57 -49.48
N ARG A 164 -16.89 -10.74 -49.19
CA ARG A 164 -17.45 -11.73 -48.26
C ARG A 164 -16.56 -11.79 -47.00
N PRO A 165 -17.02 -11.26 -45.86
CA PRO A 165 -16.25 -11.25 -44.63
C PRO A 165 -15.86 -12.65 -44.17
N LYS A 166 -14.62 -12.80 -43.73
CA LYS A 166 -14.09 -14.03 -43.12
C LYS A 166 -14.14 -13.92 -41.60
N PRO A 167 -14.15 -15.05 -40.87
CA PRO A 167 -14.04 -15.04 -39.41
C PRO A 167 -12.83 -14.21 -38.97
N PHE A 168 -13.00 -13.44 -37.90
CA PHE A 168 -12.00 -12.53 -37.40
C PHE A 168 -11.78 -12.73 -35.90
N SER A 169 -10.51 -12.69 -35.49
CA SER A 169 -10.11 -12.82 -34.10
C SER A 169 -9.16 -11.69 -33.77
N MET A 170 -9.51 -10.86 -32.79
CA MET A 170 -8.65 -9.76 -32.32
C MET A 170 -7.28 -10.26 -31.87
N ARG A 171 -7.21 -11.48 -31.32
CA ARG A 171 -5.94 -12.08 -30.92
C ARG A 171 -5.07 -12.32 -32.15
N GLU A 172 -5.54 -13.13 -33.10
CA GLU A 172 -4.81 -13.46 -34.34
C GLU A 172 -4.39 -12.19 -35.08
N PHE A 173 -5.31 -11.24 -35.21
CA PHE A 173 -5.04 -9.94 -35.82
C PHE A 173 -3.84 -9.27 -35.15
N THR A 174 -3.87 -9.13 -33.81
CA THR A 174 -2.79 -8.48 -33.06
C THR A 174 -1.47 -9.25 -33.17
N GLU A 175 -1.47 -10.58 -33.14
CA GLU A 175 -0.23 -11.37 -33.26
C GLU A 175 0.39 -11.25 -34.67
N ARG A 176 -0.44 -11.16 -35.71
CA ARG A 176 0.01 -11.07 -37.10
C ARG A 176 0.44 -9.66 -37.52
N VAL A 177 -0.38 -8.65 -37.21
CA VAL A 177 -0.12 -7.27 -37.66
C VAL A 177 0.84 -6.53 -36.74
N GLY A 178 1.01 -6.97 -35.48
CA GLY A 178 1.99 -6.39 -34.57
C GLY A 178 3.42 -6.47 -35.11
N HIS A 179 4.32 -5.68 -34.54
CA HIS A 179 5.74 -5.70 -34.92
C HIS A 179 6.44 -6.96 -34.41
N ASP A 180 7.28 -7.54 -35.24
CA ASP A 180 8.13 -8.67 -34.85
C ASP A 180 9.47 -8.13 -34.32
N LEU A 181 9.85 -8.54 -33.11
CA LEU A 181 11.13 -8.15 -32.52
C LEU A 181 12.31 -8.65 -33.35
N LYS A 182 12.17 -9.79 -34.03
CA LYS A 182 13.20 -10.28 -34.95
C LYS A 182 13.53 -9.28 -36.05
N GLU A 183 12.55 -8.48 -36.50
CA GLU A 183 12.73 -7.46 -37.54
C GLU A 183 13.20 -6.12 -36.94
N MET A 184 12.80 -5.78 -35.71
CA MET A 184 13.16 -4.50 -35.07
C MET A 184 14.52 -4.52 -34.35
N MET A 185 14.96 -5.69 -33.88
CA MET A 185 16.17 -5.83 -33.06
C MET A 185 17.39 -5.97 -33.97
N LEU A 186 18.17 -4.89 -34.07
CA LEU A 186 19.41 -4.88 -34.87
C LEU A 186 20.57 -5.60 -34.16
N TYR A 187 20.72 -5.35 -32.86
CA TYR A 187 21.68 -6.04 -32.01
C TYR A 187 21.14 -6.14 -30.58
N CYS A 188 21.66 -7.10 -29.81
CA CYS A 188 21.34 -7.25 -28.40
C CYS A 188 22.58 -7.73 -27.65
N ARG A 189 22.94 -7.03 -26.57
CA ARG A 189 24.05 -7.42 -25.71
C ARG A 189 23.72 -7.15 -24.25
N PHE A 190 24.04 -8.11 -23.40
CA PHE A 190 23.90 -7.99 -21.95
C PHE A 190 25.13 -8.51 -21.23
N GLN A 191 25.72 -7.71 -20.33
CA GLN A 191 26.94 -8.06 -19.59
C GLN A 191 28.06 -8.60 -20.49
N GLY A 192 28.13 -8.11 -21.74
CA GLY A 192 29.12 -8.55 -22.71
C GLY A 192 28.73 -9.79 -23.54
N GLN A 193 27.65 -10.50 -23.19
CA GLN A 193 27.11 -11.65 -23.93
C GLN A 193 26.08 -11.22 -24.98
N GLU A 194 26.09 -11.87 -26.14
CA GLU A 194 25.08 -11.64 -27.19
C GLU A 194 23.75 -12.29 -26.81
N CYS A 195 22.64 -11.61 -27.13
CA CYS A 195 21.28 -12.10 -26.96
C CYS A 195 20.51 -12.07 -28.28
N SER A 196 19.40 -12.79 -28.34
CA SER A 196 18.57 -12.96 -29.53
C SER A 196 17.10 -12.70 -29.24
N HIS A 197 16.30 -12.47 -30.29
CA HIS A 197 14.84 -12.32 -30.23
C HIS A 197 14.15 -13.49 -29.50
N GLN A 198 14.78 -14.67 -29.44
CA GLN A 198 14.27 -15.86 -28.76
C GLN A 198 14.38 -15.78 -27.22
N ASP A 199 15.28 -14.95 -26.70
CA ASP A 199 15.43 -14.71 -25.26
C ASP A 199 14.31 -13.80 -24.72
N PHE A 200 13.44 -13.31 -25.61
CA PHE A 200 12.34 -12.44 -25.28
C PHE A 200 11.01 -13.16 -25.41
N LYS A 201 10.11 -12.82 -24.50
CA LYS A 201 8.73 -13.30 -24.51
C LYS A 201 7.82 -12.30 -25.21
N THR A 202 6.84 -12.79 -25.96
CA THR A 202 5.71 -11.97 -26.41
C THR A 202 4.59 -12.10 -25.39
N LEU A 203 4.01 -10.99 -24.93
CA LEU A 203 2.82 -11.02 -24.06
C LEU A 203 1.78 -10.02 -24.53
N PHE A 204 0.53 -10.37 -24.24
CA PHE A 204 -0.66 -9.63 -24.63
C PHE A 204 -1.34 -8.92 -23.43
N GLN A 205 -1.11 -7.62 -23.22
CA GLN A 205 -1.83 -6.65 -22.38
C GLN A 205 -3.12 -6.01 -22.99
N ARG A 206 -4.23 -6.03 -22.24
CA ARG A 206 -5.59 -5.67 -22.70
C ARG A 206 -5.86 -4.23 -23.13
N VAL A 207 -4.95 -3.28 -22.88
CA VAL A 207 -5.16 -1.88 -23.31
C VAL A 207 -4.55 -1.73 -24.69
N VAL A 208 -5.41 -1.50 -25.67
CA VAL A 208 -5.05 -1.18 -27.06
C VAL A 208 -3.84 -0.24 -27.06
N LYS A 209 -2.75 -0.70 -27.68
CA LYS A 209 -1.53 0.03 -28.12
C LYS A 209 -0.17 -0.37 -27.59
N LYS A 210 0.02 -1.35 -26.70
CA LYS A 210 1.40 -1.84 -26.47
C LYS A 210 1.47 -3.33 -26.17
N MET A 211 2.09 -4.08 -27.08
CA MET A 211 2.07 -5.53 -27.03
C MET A 211 3.35 -6.23 -27.46
N MET A 212 4.45 -5.97 -26.75
CA MET A 212 5.51 -6.95 -26.56
C MET A 212 6.02 -6.74 -25.13
N ILE A 213 5.96 -7.79 -24.30
CA ILE A 213 6.52 -7.74 -22.94
C ILE A 213 7.76 -8.60 -22.94
N LEU A 214 8.91 -7.95 -23.10
CA LEU A 214 10.21 -8.55 -22.87
C LEU A 214 10.30 -8.96 -21.38
N ILE A 215 10.05 -10.24 -21.08
CA ILE A 215 10.47 -10.83 -19.81
C ILE A 215 11.82 -11.48 -20.09
N LEU A 216 12.89 -10.80 -19.70
CA LEU A 216 14.12 -11.49 -19.39
C LEU A 216 13.92 -12.08 -18.00
N ALA A 217 13.55 -13.37 -17.97
CA ALA A 217 13.83 -14.15 -16.79
C ALA A 217 15.36 -14.20 -16.70
N ASP A 218 15.90 -13.94 -15.51
CA ASP A 218 17.33 -14.07 -15.18
C ASP A 218 18.24 -12.87 -15.47
N GLY A 219 17.78 -11.66 -15.11
CA GLY A 219 18.72 -10.64 -14.66
C GLY A 219 19.48 -9.89 -15.75
N VAL A 220 18.86 -9.61 -16.89
CA VAL A 220 19.49 -9.07 -18.11
C VAL A 220 19.18 -7.58 -18.43
N VAL A 221 20.13 -6.66 -18.15
CA VAL A 221 20.13 -5.23 -18.58
C VAL A 221 20.24 -5.08 -20.08
N LEU A 222 19.23 -4.50 -20.73
CA LEU A 222 19.28 -4.22 -22.17
C LEU A 222 19.82 -2.83 -22.45
N ASP A 223 20.85 -2.78 -23.29
CA ASP A 223 21.13 -1.66 -24.18
C ASP A 223 20.73 -2.14 -25.60
N ALA A 224 19.50 -1.82 -26.01
CA ALA A 224 18.94 -2.25 -27.29
C ALA A 224 18.55 -1.02 -28.10
N GLU A 225 19.20 -0.84 -29.24
CA GLU A 225 18.85 0.20 -30.20
C GLU A 225 17.72 -0.34 -31.11
N LEU A 226 16.49 0.12 -30.89
CA LEU A 226 15.35 -0.21 -31.75
C LEU A 226 15.17 0.88 -32.79
N TRP A 227 15.34 0.53 -34.05
CA TRP A 227 14.97 1.36 -35.20
C TRP A 227 13.67 0.84 -35.81
N SER A 228 12.74 1.75 -36.09
CA SER A 228 11.54 1.49 -36.90
C SER A 228 11.68 2.30 -38.18
N GLU A 229 12.18 1.68 -39.27
CA GLU A 229 12.15 2.27 -40.61
C GLU A 229 10.74 2.20 -41.22
N GLU A 230 9.78 2.85 -40.57
CA GLU A 230 8.50 3.22 -41.20
C GLU A 230 8.22 4.68 -40.80
N LEU A 231 9.02 5.58 -41.38
CA LEU A 231 8.78 7.03 -41.36
C LEU A 231 8.34 7.44 -42.76
N TYR A 232 7.06 7.81 -42.84
CA TYR A 232 6.31 8.39 -43.96
C TYR A 232 5.99 7.42 -45.10
#